data_AF-A0A9P8B981-F1
#
_entry.id   AF-A0A9P8B981-F1
#
_cell.length_a   1.000
_cell.length_b   1.000
_cell.length_c   1.000
_cell.angle_alpha   90.00
_cell.angle_beta   90.00
_cell.angle_gamma   90.00
#
_symmetry.space_group_name_H-M   'P 1'
#
loop_
_entity.id
_entity.type
_entity.pdbx_description
1 polymer ?
#
loop_
_entity_poly.entity_id
_entity_poly.type
_entity_poly.pdbx_seq_one_letter_code
_entity_poly.pdbx_strand_id
1 'polypeptide(L)'
;MSLYSASKLPSAVRTATVGLQAVRAVSSTAPSKYAKEVPSDRQGAVGSAPAEKKPLLKTFKIYRWNPDEPSKKPFLQEYTIDLNKSGPMVLDAILKIKNEMDPTLTFRRSCREGICGSCAMNIDGQNTLACLCRIDREAGKETKIYPLPHMYVVKDLVPDMTQFYKQYKSIQPWLQSTPPEDGKEHLQSIDERKKLDG
;
A
#
# COMPACT_ATOMS: atom_id res chain seq x y z
N MET A 1 16.89 -45.55 -34.11
CA MET A 1 18.23 -44.92 -34.17
C MET A 1 18.13 -43.65 -33.33
N SER A 2 18.32 -43.60 -32.00
CA SER A 2 19.53 -43.92 -31.18
C SER A 2 20.80 -43.40 -31.89
N LEU A 3 21.62 -42.46 -31.39
CA LEU A 3 22.12 -42.16 -30.03
C LEU A 3 22.59 -40.68 -29.95
N TYR A 4 22.21 -39.88 -28.94
CA TYR A 4 22.96 -39.51 -27.71
C TYR A 4 24.41 -38.99 -27.85
N SER A 5 24.68 -37.80 -27.30
CA SER A 5 25.69 -37.68 -26.23
C SER A 5 25.50 -36.40 -25.40
N ALA A 6 25.08 -36.59 -24.14
CA ALA A 6 25.04 -35.58 -23.10
C ALA A 6 26.36 -35.60 -22.33
N SER A 7 26.98 -34.42 -22.16
CA SER A 7 28.21 -34.25 -21.39
C SER A 7 27.92 -34.22 -19.88
N LYS A 8 28.65 -35.09 -19.16
CA LYS A 8 28.54 -35.45 -17.74
C LYS A 8 28.96 -34.30 -16.80
N LEU A 9 28.15 -34.07 -15.77
CA LEU A 9 28.54 -33.42 -14.51
C LEU A 9 29.14 -34.46 -13.55
N PRO A 10 30.24 -34.17 -12.82
CA PRO A 10 30.77 -35.10 -11.84
C PRO A 10 30.01 -35.03 -10.50
N SER A 11 29.63 -36.20 -10.04
CA SER A 11 29.07 -36.53 -8.72
C SER A 11 30.16 -36.55 -7.66
N ALA A 12 29.94 -35.86 -6.53
CA ALA A 12 30.53 -36.22 -5.25
C ALA A 12 29.73 -35.61 -4.09
N VAL A 13 28.75 -36.36 -3.60
CA VAL A 13 28.13 -36.14 -2.29
C VAL A 13 29.12 -36.64 -1.24
N ARG A 14 29.65 -35.74 -0.40
CA ARG A 14 30.36 -36.08 0.83
C ARG A 14 29.52 -35.64 2.02
N THR A 15 28.93 -36.62 2.68
CA THR A 15 28.31 -36.49 4.01
C THR A 15 29.41 -36.25 5.05
N ALA A 16 29.39 -35.09 5.69
CA ALA A 16 30.24 -34.78 6.84
C ALA A 16 29.38 -34.87 8.12
N THR A 17 29.56 -35.97 8.85
CA THR A 17 29.13 -36.10 10.24
C THR A 17 30.01 -35.23 11.12
N VAL A 18 29.46 -34.14 11.67
CA VAL A 18 30.12 -33.34 12.69
C VAL A 18 29.78 -33.93 14.06
N GLY A 19 30.78 -34.55 14.70
CA GLY A 19 30.69 -35.04 16.06
C GLY A 19 30.55 -33.89 17.05
N LEU A 20 29.63 -34.05 18.01
CA LEU A 20 29.55 -33.23 19.22
C LEU A 20 30.87 -33.37 19.99
N GLN A 21 31.66 -32.30 20.06
CA GLN A 21 32.69 -32.15 21.08
C GLN A 21 32.29 -31.01 22.02
N ALA A 22 32.24 -31.33 23.31
CA ALA A 22 31.90 -30.43 24.38
C ALA A 22 32.93 -29.30 24.48
N VAL A 23 32.50 -28.07 24.21
CA VAL A 23 33.29 -26.86 24.44
C VAL A 23 33.16 -26.50 25.92
N ARG A 24 34.28 -26.60 26.65
CA ARG A 24 34.42 -26.17 28.04
C ARG A 24 34.09 -24.68 28.16
N ALA A 25 33.21 -24.34 29.10
CA ALA A 25 32.91 -22.97 29.50
C ALA A 25 34.16 -22.30 30.09
N VAL A 26 34.60 -21.20 29.48
CA VAL A 26 35.61 -20.31 30.05
C VAL A 26 34.86 -19.22 30.81
N SER A 27 34.90 -19.31 32.14
CA SER A 27 34.39 -18.29 33.05
C SER A 27 35.35 -17.10 33.04
N SER A 28 34.94 -15.97 32.45
CA SER A 28 35.63 -14.69 32.61
C SER A 28 34.83 -13.78 33.53
N THR A 29 35.23 -13.74 34.79
CA THR A 29 34.78 -12.75 35.77
C THR A 29 35.52 -11.43 35.54
N ALA A 30 34.83 -10.44 34.97
CA ALA A 30 35.24 -9.05 35.01
C ALA A 30 34.05 -8.18 35.46
N PRO A 31 34.20 -7.33 36.50
CA PRO A 31 33.08 -6.60 37.08
C PRO A 31 32.74 -5.38 36.24
N SER A 32 31.52 -5.32 35.71
CA SER A 32 30.97 -4.13 35.06
C SER A 32 30.56 -3.12 36.13
N LYS A 33 31.27 -1.98 36.19
CA LYS A 33 31.04 -0.86 37.13
C LYS A 33 29.81 0.00 36.80
N TYR A 34 28.87 -0.49 36.00
CA TYR A 34 27.71 0.27 35.51
C TYR A 34 26.40 -0.53 35.55
N ALA A 35 26.14 -1.26 36.64
CA ALA A 35 24.81 -1.79 36.93
C ALA A 35 24.16 -0.93 38.02
N LYS A 36 23.32 0.04 37.63
CA LYS A 36 22.37 0.67 38.56
C LYS A 36 21.10 -0.18 38.57
N GLU A 37 20.74 -0.67 39.75
CA GLU A 37 19.50 -1.40 40.00
C GLU A 37 18.29 -0.52 39.66
N VAL A 38 17.35 -1.09 38.90
CA VAL A 38 16.05 -0.47 38.60
C VAL A 38 15.06 -0.96 39.65
N PRO A 39 14.43 -0.08 40.46
CA PRO A 39 13.45 -0.51 41.46
C PRO A 39 12.20 -1.08 40.77
N SER A 40 11.86 -2.32 41.09
CA SER A 40 10.67 -3.01 40.62
C SER A 40 9.45 -2.63 41.47
N ASP A 41 8.91 -1.44 41.27
CA ASP A 41 7.56 -1.17 41.74
C ASP A 41 6.83 -0.19 40.83
N ARG A 42 6.11 -0.75 39.86
CA ARG A 42 5.03 -0.06 39.14
C ARG A 42 3.86 -1.03 39.06
N GLN A 43 3.06 -1.05 40.12
CA GLN A 43 1.70 -1.54 40.05
C GLN A 43 0.93 -0.58 39.14
N GLY A 44 0.92 -0.89 37.84
CA GLY A 44 0.11 -0.21 36.86
C GLY A 44 -1.35 -0.49 37.16
N ALA A 45 -2.09 0.55 37.55
CA ALA A 45 -3.54 0.52 37.61
C ALA A 45 -4.09 -0.04 36.29
N VAL A 46 -4.83 -1.15 36.39
CA VAL A 46 -5.56 -1.71 35.26
C VAL A 46 -6.63 -0.69 34.89
N GLY A 47 -6.35 0.09 33.85
CA GLY A 47 -7.31 1.02 33.29
C GLY A 47 -8.58 0.27 32.92
N SER A 48 -9.71 0.75 33.42
CA SER A 48 -11.03 0.27 33.06
C SER A 48 -11.19 0.19 31.54
N ALA A 49 -11.84 -0.89 31.07
CA ALA A 49 -12.18 -1.05 29.67
C ALA A 49 -12.86 0.23 29.15
N PRO A 50 -12.45 0.75 27.97
CA PRO A 50 -13.03 1.99 27.46
C PRO A 50 -14.53 1.81 27.28
N ALA A 51 -15.30 2.71 27.90
CA ALA A 51 -16.75 2.77 27.74
C ALA A 51 -17.11 2.76 26.24
N GLU A 52 -18.02 1.86 25.83
CA GLU A 52 -18.43 1.75 24.44
C GLU A 52 -19.07 3.06 23.98
N LYS A 53 -18.39 3.79 23.10
CA LYS A 53 -18.90 5.00 22.48
C LYS A 53 -20.11 4.63 21.61
N LYS A 54 -21.17 5.45 21.67
CA LYS A 54 -22.35 5.30 20.80
C LYS A 54 -21.90 5.19 19.33
N PRO A 55 -22.39 4.20 18.56
CA PRO A 55 -21.99 4.01 17.17
C PRO A 55 -22.22 5.27 16.34
N LEU A 56 -21.22 5.65 15.54
CA LEU A 56 -21.34 6.76 14.58
C LEU A 56 -21.50 6.18 13.19
N LEU A 57 -22.74 5.93 12.80
CA LEU A 57 -23.05 5.29 11.52
C LEU A 57 -22.97 6.31 10.37
N LYS A 58 -22.29 5.92 9.29
CA LYS A 58 -22.16 6.69 8.05
C LYS A 58 -22.41 5.77 6.87
N THR A 59 -23.18 6.25 5.89
CA THR A 59 -23.49 5.52 4.67
C THR A 59 -22.60 5.97 3.52
N PHE A 60 -21.98 4.99 2.86
CA PHE A 60 -21.19 5.15 1.65
C PHE A 60 -21.95 4.56 0.46
N LYS A 61 -22.12 5.35 -0.60
CA LYS A 61 -22.69 4.94 -1.88
C LYS A 61 -21.57 4.72 -2.87
N ILE A 62 -21.26 3.46 -3.17
CA ILE A 62 -20.12 3.10 -3.99
C ILE A 62 -20.61 2.61 -5.36
N TYR A 63 -20.03 3.15 -6.42
CA TYR A 63 -20.24 2.68 -7.78
C TYR A 63 -19.81 1.21 -7.93
N ARG A 64 -20.70 0.39 -8.47
CA ARG A 64 -20.47 -1.03 -8.75
C ARG A 64 -20.71 -1.34 -10.22
N TRP A 65 -19.78 -2.09 -10.81
CA TRP A 65 -19.94 -2.67 -12.14
C TRP A 65 -19.00 -3.85 -12.30
N ASN A 66 -19.52 -4.95 -12.86
CA ASN A 66 -18.77 -6.19 -13.05
C ASN A 66 -18.74 -6.58 -14.54
N PRO A 67 -17.55 -6.68 -15.17
CA PRO A 67 -17.45 -7.08 -16.57
C PRO A 67 -17.93 -8.52 -16.84
N ASP A 68 -17.93 -9.38 -15.81
CA ASP A 68 -18.38 -10.78 -15.93
C ASP A 68 -19.91 -10.89 -16.12
N GLU A 69 -20.65 -9.83 -15.82
CA GLU A 69 -22.11 -9.76 -15.96
C GLU A 69 -22.52 -8.55 -16.82
N PRO A 70 -22.19 -8.54 -18.13
CA PRO A 70 -22.29 -7.36 -18.99
C PRO A 70 -23.72 -6.85 -19.18
N SER A 71 -24.73 -7.68 -18.93
CA SER A 71 -26.15 -7.30 -18.99
C SER A 71 -26.58 -6.40 -17.82
N LYS A 72 -25.85 -6.40 -16.70
CA LYS A 72 -26.16 -5.57 -15.55
C LYS A 72 -25.60 -4.17 -15.73
N LYS A 73 -26.48 -3.18 -15.64
CA LYS A 73 -26.08 -1.77 -15.66
C LYS A 73 -25.32 -1.42 -14.38
N PRO A 74 -24.38 -0.46 -14.44
CA PRO A 74 -23.75 0.07 -13.24
C PRO A 74 -24.79 0.61 -12.25
N PHE A 75 -24.53 0.43 -10.97
CA PHE A 75 -25.43 0.88 -9.91
C PHE A 75 -24.64 1.39 -8.71
N LEU A 76 -25.34 2.07 -7.80
CA LEU A 76 -24.80 2.49 -6.51
C LEU A 76 -25.19 1.46 -5.46
N GLN A 77 -24.21 0.91 -4.77
CA GLN A 77 -24.44 0.06 -3.61
C GLN A 77 -24.16 0.83 -2.33
N GLU A 78 -25.08 0.69 -1.37
CA GLU A 78 -25.00 1.34 -0.07
C GLU A 78 -24.31 0.44 0.96
N TYR A 79 -23.36 1.00 1.70
CA TYR A 79 -22.70 0.36 2.82
C TYR A 79 -22.73 1.30 4.02
N THR A 80 -23.29 0.84 5.13
CA THR A 80 -23.30 1.60 6.38
C THR A 80 -22.24 1.05 7.31
N ILE A 81 -21.32 1.91 7.75
CA ILE A 81 -20.22 1.54 8.65
C ILE A 81 -20.21 2.41 9.90
N ASP A 82 -19.72 1.85 11.01
CA ASP A 82 -19.43 2.59 12.23
C ASP A 82 -18.06 3.27 12.15
N LEU A 83 -18.05 4.60 12.09
CA LEU A 83 -16.85 5.43 12.01
C LEU A 83 -16.00 5.44 13.29
N ASN A 84 -16.50 4.88 14.40
CA ASN A 84 -15.68 4.65 15.59
C ASN A 84 -14.79 3.40 15.44
N LYS A 85 -15.13 2.50 14.50
CA LYS A 85 -14.42 1.25 14.20
C LYS A 85 -13.73 1.29 12.83
N SER A 86 -13.47 2.48 12.30
CA SER A 86 -12.78 2.71 11.04
C SER A 86 -11.74 3.82 11.21
N GLY A 87 -10.73 3.81 10.36
CA GLY A 87 -9.76 4.90 10.28
C GLY A 87 -10.39 6.20 9.77
N PRO A 88 -9.66 7.32 9.85
CA PRO A 88 -10.21 8.63 9.51
C PRO A 88 -10.34 8.88 8.00
N MET A 89 -9.71 8.08 7.16
CA MET A 89 -9.65 8.32 5.71
C MET A 89 -10.66 7.46 4.95
N VAL A 90 -11.12 7.94 3.80
CA VAL A 90 -12.07 7.20 2.94
C VAL A 90 -11.49 5.85 2.51
N LEU A 91 -10.17 5.75 2.31
CA LEU A 91 -9.52 4.46 2.04
C LEU A 91 -9.75 3.44 3.17
N ASP A 92 -9.77 3.88 4.44
CA ASP A 92 -10.00 2.98 5.58
C ASP A 92 -11.44 2.46 5.59
N ALA A 93 -12.41 3.31 5.23
CA ALA A 93 -13.79 2.92 5.05
C ALA A 93 -13.96 1.88 3.92
N ILE A 94 -13.40 2.14 2.75
CA ILE A 94 -13.47 1.21 1.61
C ILE A 94 -12.80 -0.13 1.96
N LEU A 95 -11.66 -0.10 2.65
CA LEU A 95 -10.97 -1.32 3.07
C LEU A 95 -11.78 -2.12 4.10
N LYS A 96 -12.42 -1.43 5.05
CA LYS A 96 -13.33 -2.05 6.03
C LYS A 96 -14.49 -2.75 5.32
N ILE A 97 -15.13 -2.06 4.38
CA ILE A 97 -16.22 -2.63 3.55
C ILE A 97 -15.72 -3.89 2.84
N LYS A 98 -14.56 -3.81 2.18
CA LYS A 98 -14.01 -4.97 1.47
C LYS A 98 -13.73 -6.17 2.39
N ASN A 99 -13.15 -5.92 3.56
CA ASN A 99 -12.70 -6.99 4.44
C ASN A 99 -13.82 -7.61 5.27
N GLU A 100 -14.83 -6.82 5.67
CA GLU A 100 -15.82 -7.23 6.66
C GLU A 100 -17.23 -7.39 6.08
N MET A 101 -17.54 -6.76 4.93
CA MET A 101 -18.91 -6.71 4.39
C MET A 101 -19.03 -7.31 2.99
N ASP A 102 -18.15 -6.92 2.07
CA ASP A 102 -18.22 -7.31 0.66
C ASP A 102 -16.82 -7.50 0.04
N PRO A 103 -16.30 -8.75 0.03
CA PRO A 103 -14.99 -9.04 -0.52
C PRO A 103 -14.91 -8.85 -2.05
N THR A 104 -16.06 -8.72 -2.75
CA THR A 104 -16.09 -8.53 -4.21
C THR A 104 -15.73 -7.10 -4.64
N LEU A 105 -15.82 -6.12 -3.72
CA LEU A 105 -15.51 -4.73 -4.01
C LEU A 105 -14.05 -4.57 -4.46
N THR A 106 -13.86 -3.98 -5.64
CA THR A 106 -12.54 -3.88 -6.28
C THR A 106 -12.09 -2.42 -6.44
N PHE A 107 -10.87 -2.12 -6.01
CA PHE A 107 -10.24 -0.79 -6.09
C PHE A 107 -8.71 -0.90 -6.05
N ARG A 108 -7.99 0.15 -6.46
CA ARG A 108 -6.52 0.21 -6.41
C ARG A 108 -6.03 0.98 -5.19
N ARG A 109 -4.94 0.49 -4.57
CA ARG A 109 -4.27 1.08 -3.40
C ARG A 109 -2.86 0.52 -3.23
N SER A 110 -1.92 1.33 -2.72
CA SER A 110 -0.57 0.91 -2.35
C SER A 110 -0.05 1.64 -1.09
N CYS A 111 0.54 2.85 -1.24
CA CYS A 111 1.32 3.52 -0.19
C CYS A 111 0.55 3.85 1.10
N ARG A 112 -0.61 4.52 0.98
CA ARG A 112 -1.43 5.13 2.05
C ARG A 112 -1.00 6.52 2.55
N GLU A 113 0.10 7.07 2.06
CA GLU A 113 0.54 8.45 2.35
C GLU A 113 0.44 9.41 1.16
N GLY A 114 -0.31 9.03 0.11
CA GLY A 114 -0.62 9.92 -1.01
C GLY A 114 0.47 10.07 -2.07
N ILE A 115 1.56 9.32 -2.01
CA ILE A 115 2.67 9.47 -2.96
C ILE A 115 2.47 8.73 -4.29
N CYS A 116 1.87 7.53 -4.27
CA CYS A 116 1.82 6.68 -5.46
C CYS A 116 0.67 7.00 -6.46
N GLY A 117 -0.30 7.83 -6.07
CA GLY A 117 -1.49 8.13 -6.88
C GLY A 117 -2.45 6.97 -7.16
N SER A 118 -2.20 5.74 -6.67
CA SER A 118 -2.97 4.54 -7.06
C SER A 118 -4.44 4.55 -6.64
N CYS A 119 -4.79 5.25 -5.55
CA CYS A 119 -6.16 5.32 -5.03
C CYS A 119 -6.91 6.59 -5.46
N ALA A 120 -6.61 7.08 -6.67
CA ALA A 120 -7.33 8.21 -7.26
C ALA A 120 -8.75 7.78 -7.64
N MET A 121 -9.74 8.54 -7.17
CA MET A 121 -11.17 8.30 -7.42
C MET A 121 -11.96 9.59 -7.21
N ASN A 122 -13.24 9.59 -7.57
CA ASN A 122 -14.12 10.71 -7.30
C ASN A 122 -14.89 10.47 -5.99
N ILE A 123 -14.75 11.39 -5.04
CA ILE A 123 -15.38 11.34 -3.71
C ILE A 123 -16.20 12.62 -3.56
N ASP A 124 -17.51 12.48 -3.38
CA ASP A 124 -18.47 13.59 -3.25
C ASP A 124 -18.34 14.65 -4.36
N GLY A 125 -18.07 14.19 -5.59
CA GLY A 125 -17.93 15.04 -6.78
C GLY A 125 -16.51 15.55 -7.02
N GLN A 126 -15.57 15.37 -6.08
CA GLN A 126 -14.18 15.80 -6.24
C GLN A 126 -13.22 14.66 -6.54
N ASN A 127 -12.35 14.85 -7.52
CA ASN A 127 -11.27 13.91 -7.82
C ASN A 127 -10.16 14.08 -6.79
N THR A 128 -9.89 13.04 -6.00
CA THR A 128 -8.90 13.09 -4.93
C THR A 128 -8.31 11.71 -4.66
N LEU A 129 -7.33 11.64 -3.75
CA LEU A 129 -6.76 10.38 -3.28
C LEU A 129 -7.53 9.90 -2.05
N ALA A 130 -8.12 8.71 -2.12
CA ALA A 130 -8.89 8.16 -1.01
C ALA A 130 -8.08 8.03 0.30
N CYS A 131 -6.75 7.86 0.21
CA CYS A 131 -5.87 7.80 1.38
C CYS A 131 -5.60 9.15 2.05
N LEU A 132 -5.83 10.27 1.37
CA LEU A 132 -5.70 11.62 1.93
C LEU A 132 -7.05 12.28 2.19
N CYS A 133 -8.13 11.74 1.62
CA CYS A 133 -9.49 12.24 1.80
C CYS A 133 -10.03 11.81 3.17
N ARG A 134 -10.21 12.78 4.07
CA ARG A 134 -10.82 12.55 5.38
C ARG A 134 -12.31 12.30 5.24
N ILE A 135 -12.83 11.33 6.00
CA ILE A 135 -14.27 11.09 6.07
C ILE A 135 -14.93 12.26 6.80
N ASP A 136 -15.96 12.81 6.16
CA ASP A 136 -16.87 13.75 6.80
C ASP A 136 -17.68 13.02 7.88
N ARG A 137 -17.47 13.40 9.15
CA ARG A 137 -18.12 12.80 10.32
C ARG A 137 -19.46 13.44 10.66
N GLU A 138 -19.95 14.38 9.84
CA GLU A 138 -21.31 14.92 9.98
C GLU A 138 -22.34 13.79 9.81
N ALA A 139 -23.23 13.68 10.80
CA ALA A 139 -24.26 12.64 10.85
C ALA A 139 -25.33 12.88 9.76
N GLY A 140 -25.83 11.81 9.16
CA GLY A 140 -26.91 11.85 8.17
C GLY A 140 -26.49 12.22 6.74
N LYS A 141 -25.28 12.75 6.54
CA LYS A 141 -24.74 12.99 5.19
C LYS A 141 -24.16 11.71 4.61
N GLU A 142 -24.57 11.33 3.41
CA GLU A 142 -23.98 10.20 2.68
C GLU A 142 -22.71 10.62 1.94
N THR A 143 -21.78 9.69 1.74
CA THR A 143 -20.59 9.90 0.90
C THR A 143 -20.68 9.05 -0.35
N LYS A 144 -20.58 9.68 -1.52
CA LYS A 144 -20.63 9.02 -2.84
C LYS A 144 -19.23 8.81 -3.38
N ILE A 145 -18.95 7.60 -3.86
CA ILE A 145 -17.65 7.21 -4.38
C ILE A 145 -17.83 6.62 -5.78
N TYR A 146 -17.16 7.24 -6.75
CA TYR A 146 -17.14 6.83 -8.15
C TYR A 146 -15.70 6.60 -8.63
N PRO A 147 -15.49 5.79 -9.68
CA PRO A 147 -14.20 5.78 -10.37
C PRO A 147 -13.87 7.17 -10.94
N LEU A 148 -12.63 7.35 -11.40
CA LEU A 148 -12.25 8.59 -12.09
C LEU A 148 -13.18 8.85 -13.29
N PRO A 149 -13.69 10.10 -13.44
CA PRO A 149 -14.64 10.42 -14.49
C PRO A 149 -13.99 10.36 -15.88
N HIS A 150 -14.81 10.13 -16.90
CA HIS A 150 -14.39 10.04 -18.31
C HIS A 150 -13.33 8.97 -18.64
N MET A 151 -13.16 7.97 -17.76
CA MET A 151 -12.35 6.79 -18.04
C MET A 151 -13.25 5.56 -18.20
N TYR A 152 -12.85 4.62 -19.06
CA TYR A 152 -13.49 3.32 -19.10
C TYR A 152 -13.26 2.59 -17.78
N VAL A 153 -14.29 1.94 -17.25
CA VAL A 153 -14.19 1.19 -16.00
C VAL A 153 -13.88 -0.28 -16.32
N VAL A 154 -12.87 -0.83 -15.65
CA VAL A 154 -12.52 -2.27 -15.74
C VAL A 154 -13.39 -3.07 -14.78
N LYS A 155 -13.54 -2.62 -13.53
CA LYS A 155 -14.42 -3.20 -12.51
C LYS A 155 -14.55 -2.23 -11.33
N ASP A 156 -15.77 -2.02 -10.84
CA ASP A 156 -16.06 -1.16 -9.67
C ASP A 156 -15.33 0.21 -9.74
N LEU A 157 -14.37 0.45 -8.84
CA LEU A 157 -13.61 1.69 -8.73
C LEU A 157 -12.29 1.67 -9.50
N VAL A 158 -12.08 0.68 -10.39
CA VAL A 158 -10.85 0.52 -11.16
C VAL A 158 -11.03 1.03 -12.59
N PRO A 159 -10.51 2.22 -12.93
CA PRO A 159 -10.48 2.68 -14.32
C PRO A 159 -9.37 2.00 -15.13
N ASP A 160 -9.56 1.99 -16.44
CA ASP A 160 -8.53 1.67 -17.42
C ASP A 160 -7.57 2.86 -17.56
N MET A 161 -6.29 2.63 -17.26
CA MET A 161 -5.24 3.65 -17.33
C MET A 161 -4.41 3.57 -18.63
N THR A 162 -4.73 2.66 -19.55
CA THR A 162 -3.95 2.45 -20.78
C THR A 162 -3.83 3.71 -21.61
N GLN A 163 -4.92 4.46 -21.79
CA GLN A 163 -4.89 5.71 -22.58
C GLN A 163 -4.05 6.81 -21.90
N PHE A 164 -4.17 6.94 -20.58
CA PHE A 164 -3.38 7.88 -19.79
C PHE A 164 -1.86 7.62 -19.97
N TYR A 165 -1.42 6.36 -19.84
CA TYR A 165 -0.01 6.03 -20.01
C TYR A 165 0.47 6.16 -21.45
N LYS A 166 -0.39 5.93 -22.45
CA LYS A 166 -0.06 6.18 -23.86
C LYS A 166 0.26 7.66 -24.10
N GLN A 167 -0.55 8.56 -23.56
CA GLN A 167 -0.33 10.02 -23.64
C GLN A 167 0.93 10.45 -22.88
N TYR A 168 1.18 9.88 -21.70
CA TYR A 168 2.42 10.15 -20.96
C TYR A 168 3.66 9.67 -21.73
N LYS A 169 3.60 8.52 -22.40
CA LYS A 169 4.71 8.02 -23.23
C LYS A 169 4.97 8.88 -24.46
N SER A 170 3.95 9.52 -25.05
CA SER A 170 4.11 10.28 -26.28
C SER A 170 4.96 11.55 -26.13
N ILE A 171 5.06 12.11 -24.92
CA ILE A 171 5.93 13.28 -24.65
C ILE A 171 7.41 12.90 -24.43
N GLN A 172 7.74 11.61 -24.56
CA GLN A 172 9.09 11.09 -24.37
C GLN A 172 9.76 11.55 -23.06
N PRO A 173 9.18 11.23 -21.88
CA PRO A 173 9.59 11.81 -20.59
C PRO A 173 10.87 11.14 -20.03
N TRP A 174 11.95 11.23 -20.78
CA TRP A 174 13.29 10.77 -20.43
C TRP A 174 14.34 11.78 -20.89
N LEU A 175 15.51 11.74 -20.26
CA LEU A 175 16.62 12.61 -20.65
C LEU A 175 17.11 12.24 -22.05
N GLN A 176 17.14 13.22 -22.95
CA GLN A 176 17.76 13.11 -24.27
C GLN A 176 19.09 13.86 -24.22
N SER A 177 20.21 13.15 -24.08
CA SER A 177 21.54 13.75 -23.97
C SER A 177 22.60 12.98 -24.76
N THR A 178 23.67 13.69 -25.10
CA THR A 178 24.93 13.09 -25.55
C THR A 178 25.86 12.88 -24.35
N PRO A 179 26.64 11.79 -24.29
CA PRO A 179 27.59 11.58 -23.19
C PRO A 179 28.59 12.74 -23.04
N PRO A 180 28.97 13.13 -21.81
CA PRO A 180 30.01 14.13 -21.60
C PRO A 180 31.36 13.70 -22.18
N GLU A 181 32.12 14.65 -22.75
CA GLU A 181 33.43 14.38 -23.35
C GLU A 181 34.46 13.84 -22.34
N ASP A 182 34.33 14.24 -21.07
CA ASP A 182 35.19 13.82 -19.97
C ASP A 182 34.77 12.51 -19.30
N GLY A 183 33.65 11.91 -19.75
CA GLY A 183 33.10 10.67 -19.21
C GLY A 183 32.54 10.76 -17.79
N LYS A 184 32.31 11.97 -17.26
CA LYS A 184 31.78 12.20 -15.90
C LYS A 184 30.28 12.52 -15.91
N GLU A 185 29.74 12.97 -14.77
CA GLU A 185 28.37 13.49 -14.70
C GLU A 185 28.16 14.79 -15.51
N HIS A 186 26.91 15.05 -15.91
CA HIS A 186 26.53 16.34 -16.46
C HIS A 186 26.52 17.40 -15.35
N LEU A 187 27.35 18.45 -15.48
CA LEU A 187 27.31 19.58 -14.57
C LEU A 187 26.00 20.35 -14.74
N GLN A 188 25.33 20.62 -13.62
CA GLN A 188 24.10 21.40 -13.57
C GLN A 188 24.17 22.37 -12.39
N SER A 189 23.90 23.65 -12.63
CA SER A 189 23.85 24.64 -11.56
C SER A 189 22.58 24.50 -10.70
N ILE A 190 22.63 25.01 -9.47
CA ILE A 190 21.47 25.00 -8.56
C ILE A 190 20.26 25.70 -9.21
N ASP A 191 20.48 26.83 -9.91
CA ASP A 191 19.39 27.60 -10.52
C ASP A 191 18.79 26.92 -11.75
N GLU A 192 19.55 26.09 -12.47
CA GLU A 192 19.01 25.23 -13.54
C GLU A 192 18.22 24.05 -12.97
N ARG A 193 18.73 23.40 -11.92
CA ARG A 193 18.03 22.29 -11.26
C ARG A 193 16.67 22.72 -10.72
N LYS A 194 16.56 23.93 -10.14
CA LYS A 194 15.29 24.50 -9.64
C LYS A 194 14.22 24.63 -10.72
N LYS A 195 14.58 24.80 -12.00
CA LYS A 195 13.61 24.88 -13.10
C LYS A 195 12.87 23.54 -13.34
N LEU A 196 13.35 22.44 -12.75
CA LEU A 196 12.79 21.09 -12.91
C LEU A 196 11.92 20.64 -11.73
N ASP A 197 11.79 21.44 -10.66
CA ASP A 197 11.10 21.00 -9.43
C ASP A 197 9.56 21.01 -9.52
N GLY A 198 8.99 21.44 -10.66
CA GLY A 198 7.55 21.45 -10.91
C GLY A 198 6.84 22.69 -10.37
#